data_AF-A0A1Z9CZV1-F1
#
_entry.id   AF-A0A1Z9CZV1-F1
#
_cell.length_a   1.000
_cell.length_b   1.000
_cell.length_c   1.000
_cell.angle_alpha   90.00
_cell.angle_beta   90.00
_cell.angle_gamma   90.00
#
_symmetry.space_group_name_H-M   'P 1'
#
loop_
_entity.id
_entity.type
_entity.pdbx_description
1 polymer ?
#
loop_
_entity_poly.entity_id
_entity_poly.type
_entity_poly.pdbx_seq_one_letter_code
_entity_poly.pdbx_strand_id
1 'polypeptide(L)'
;MKESQIGLIMNGFLKVPFQFFILLLGVMVFIFYQYETPPIHFNPKNINEIKNSKYANDFLRVKQQFTSTQTKKKQLLLESDFFDNQGLKNEYIKLEKKNKEQRKKVKELILKNNINASTNDRDYVFITFIINHLPKGIIGLLLAVIFAAAMSSTASELNALSATTLIDLYKRHKPNLTQIHYVNMAKVFTLMWGIIAIIFALSGNLFENLIQLVNIIGSIFYGTILGIFLIAIFVKKIGSNPVFFAAIISELIVISLYYLDFFGYLWLNVIGTFLTISISFIIQKSIYK
;
A
#
# COMPACT_ATOMS: atom_id res chain seq x y z
N MET A 1 -4.18 -13.56 -28.05
CA MET A 1 -2.74 -13.28 -28.29
C MET A 1 -2.50 -11.79 -28.53
N LYS A 2 -3.10 -11.14 -29.55
CA LYS A 2 -2.93 -9.70 -29.82
C LYS A 2 -3.38 -8.77 -28.67
N GLU A 3 -4.54 -9.00 -28.07
CA GLU A 3 -5.04 -8.17 -26.96
C GLU A 3 -4.18 -8.27 -25.69
N SER A 4 -3.64 -9.45 -25.40
CA SER A 4 -2.73 -9.65 -24.26
C SER A 4 -1.40 -8.93 -24.47
N GLN A 5 -0.87 -8.92 -25.70
CA GLN A 5 0.35 -8.17 -26.05
C GLN A 5 0.14 -6.65 -25.99
N ILE A 6 -1.00 -6.16 -26.51
CA ILE A 6 -1.38 -4.75 -26.42
C ILE A 6 -1.56 -4.35 -24.95
N GLY A 7 -2.20 -5.20 -24.13
CA GLY A 7 -2.32 -4.99 -22.70
C GLY A 7 -0.96 -4.86 -22.00
N LEU A 8 0.00 -5.72 -22.34
CA LEU A 8 1.37 -5.68 -21.80
C LEU A 8 2.13 -4.40 -22.20
N ILE A 9 2.04 -4.02 -23.48
CA ILE A 9 2.66 -2.79 -24.01
C ILE A 9 2.04 -1.55 -23.38
N MET A 10 0.71 -1.48 -23.28
CA MET A 10 0.00 -0.38 -22.64
C MET A 10 0.34 -0.28 -21.15
N ASN A 11 0.53 -1.42 -20.48
CA ASN A 11 0.94 -1.43 -19.07
C ASN A 11 2.33 -0.84 -18.89
N GLY A 12 3.31 -1.23 -19.71
CA GLY A 12 4.65 -0.65 -19.68
C GLY A 12 4.67 0.83 -20.07
N PHE A 13 3.98 1.18 -21.17
CA PHE A 13 3.92 2.54 -21.69
C PHE A 13 3.24 3.53 -20.75
N LEU A 14 2.20 3.11 -20.02
CA LEU A 14 1.50 3.97 -19.07
C LEU A 14 2.14 3.96 -17.67
N LYS A 15 2.58 2.81 -17.16
CA LYS A 15 3.11 2.73 -15.79
C LYS A 15 4.42 3.50 -15.61
N VAL A 16 5.34 3.41 -16.58
CA VAL A 16 6.65 4.04 -16.44
C VAL A 16 6.53 5.57 -16.34
N PRO A 17 5.81 6.27 -17.26
CA PRO A 17 5.55 7.70 -17.11
C PRO A 17 4.73 8.02 -15.86
N PHE A 18 3.72 7.21 -15.53
CA PHE A 18 2.89 7.45 -14.34
C PHE A 18 3.73 7.44 -13.05
N GLN A 19 4.67 6.51 -12.93
CA GLN A 19 5.57 6.42 -11.79
C GLN A 19 6.54 7.60 -11.74
N PHE A 20 6.99 8.09 -12.90
CA PHE A 20 7.74 9.35 -12.99
C PHE A 20 6.91 10.55 -12.52
N PHE A 21 5.63 10.65 -12.91
CA PHE A 21 4.74 11.71 -12.43
C PHE A 21 4.52 11.66 -10.92
N ILE A 22 4.37 10.48 -10.34
CA ILE A 22 4.26 10.31 -8.88
C ILE A 22 5.53 10.82 -8.19
N LEU A 23 6.71 10.43 -8.69
CA LEU A 23 7.98 10.89 -8.14
C LEU A 23 8.12 12.41 -8.28
N LEU A 24 7.80 12.96 -9.45
CA LEU A 24 7.84 14.38 -9.73
C LEU A 24 6.91 15.16 -8.79
N LEU A 25 5.71 14.64 -8.53
CA LEU A 25 4.77 15.22 -7.57
C LEU A 25 5.40 15.29 -6.17
N GLY A 26 6.08 14.22 -5.73
CA GLY A 26 6.82 14.19 -4.47
C GLY A 26 7.95 15.22 -4.41
N VAL A 27 8.74 15.34 -5.48
CA VAL A 27 9.80 16.35 -5.59
C VAL A 27 9.20 17.76 -5.55
N MET A 28 8.09 18.00 -6.24
CA MET A 28 7.42 19.30 -6.26
C MET A 28 6.88 19.67 -4.88
N VAL A 29 6.24 18.74 -4.16
CA VAL A 29 5.77 18.99 -2.78
C VAL A 29 6.95 19.21 -1.82
N PHE A 30 8.07 18.50 -2.02
CA PHE A 30 9.29 18.73 -1.25
C PHE A 30 9.86 20.13 -1.50
N ILE A 31 10.01 20.54 -2.77
CA ILE A 31 10.45 21.90 -3.15
C ILE A 31 9.48 22.94 -2.61
N PHE A 32 8.18 22.71 -2.67
CA PHE A 32 7.17 23.62 -2.14
C PHE A 32 7.38 23.89 -0.64
N TYR A 33 7.53 22.85 0.18
CA TYR A 33 7.80 22.99 1.62
C TYR A 33 9.23 23.47 1.95
N GLN A 34 10.06 23.66 0.93
CA GLN A 34 11.34 24.34 1.08
C GLN A 34 11.16 25.87 1.17
N TYR A 35 10.10 26.40 0.54
CA TYR A 35 9.75 27.83 0.52
C TYR A 35 8.54 28.18 1.38
N GLU A 36 7.65 27.22 1.64
CA GLU A 36 6.54 27.38 2.59
C GLU A 36 6.87 26.75 3.94
N THR A 37 6.29 27.26 5.03
CA THR A 37 6.54 26.70 6.36
C THR A 37 5.66 25.46 6.58
N PRO A 38 6.21 24.23 6.56
CA PRO A 38 5.42 23.05 6.87
C PRO A 38 5.01 23.04 8.35
N PRO A 39 3.97 22.28 8.72
CA PRO A 39 3.75 21.95 10.12
C PRO A 39 4.93 21.14 10.68
N ILE A 40 5.18 21.30 11.98
CA ILE A 40 6.24 20.57 12.68
C ILE A 40 5.99 19.06 12.70
N HIS A 41 4.73 18.64 12.68
CA HIS A 41 4.25 17.27 12.56
C HIS A 41 2.94 17.27 11.77
N PHE A 42 2.79 16.36 10.80
CA PHE A 42 1.68 16.41 9.84
C PHE A 42 0.40 15.70 10.32
N ASN A 43 0.49 14.76 11.26
CA ASN A 43 -0.70 14.08 11.79
C ASN A 43 -1.51 15.01 12.73
N PRO A 44 -2.76 15.40 12.38
CA PRO A 44 -3.55 16.33 13.18
C PRO A 44 -4.02 15.73 14.51
N LYS A 45 -4.24 14.41 14.59
CA LYS A 45 -4.66 13.71 15.81
C LYS A 45 -3.61 13.87 16.91
N ASN A 46 -2.35 13.55 16.60
CA ASN A 46 -1.24 13.69 17.54
C ASN A 46 -1.06 15.14 18.02
N ILE A 47 -1.23 16.12 17.12
CA ILE A 47 -1.15 17.53 17.47
C ILE A 47 -2.27 17.94 18.43
N ASN A 48 -3.50 17.49 18.20
CA ASN A 48 -4.64 17.79 19.07
C ASN A 48 -4.50 17.12 20.44
N GLU A 49 -4.02 15.89 20.49
CA GLU A 49 -3.77 15.17 21.75
C GLU A 49 -2.69 15.87 22.60
N ILE A 50 -1.58 16.30 22.00
CA ILE A 50 -0.53 17.04 22.72
C ILE A 50 -1.01 18.39 23.22
N LYS A 51 -1.77 19.14 22.41
CA LYS A 51 -2.26 20.47 22.79
C LYS A 51 -3.16 20.42 24.02
N ASN A 52 -3.84 19.30 24.23
CA ASN A 52 -4.74 19.07 25.36
C ASN A 52 -4.06 18.34 26.52
N SER A 53 -2.73 18.21 26.51
CA SER A 53 -1.98 17.49 27.54
C SER A 53 -1.06 18.40 28.37
N LYS A 54 -0.47 17.83 29.41
CA LYS A 54 0.56 18.48 30.25
C LYS A 54 1.80 18.94 29.47
N TYR A 55 2.02 18.45 28.25
CA TYR A 55 3.15 18.80 27.39
C TYR A 55 2.85 19.93 26.41
N ALA A 56 1.66 20.55 26.46
CA ALA A 56 1.25 21.60 25.53
C ALA A 56 2.23 22.78 25.48
N ASN A 57 2.71 23.25 26.64
CA ASN A 57 3.64 24.39 26.73
C ASN A 57 5.01 24.07 26.11
N ASP A 58 5.54 22.87 26.37
CA ASP A 58 6.78 22.40 25.76
C ASP A 58 6.65 22.29 24.24
N PHE A 59 5.53 21.73 23.78
CA PHE A 59 5.23 21.65 22.36
C PHE A 59 5.14 23.03 21.69
N LEU A 60 4.44 23.99 22.32
CA LEU A 60 4.32 25.36 21.79
C LEU A 60 5.67 26.05 21.69
N ARG A 61 6.54 25.89 22.71
CA ARG A 61 7.90 26.41 22.70
C ARG A 61 8.73 25.85 21.54
N VAL A 62 8.70 24.52 21.34
CA VAL A 62 9.41 23.88 20.24
C VAL A 62 8.84 24.30 18.88
N LYS A 63 7.50 24.43 18.77
CA LYS A 63 6.81 24.89 17.56
C LYS A 63 7.22 26.32 17.17
N GLN A 64 7.33 27.24 18.14
CA GLN A 64 7.79 28.61 17.89
C GLN A 64 9.26 28.64 17.41
N GLN A 65 10.14 27.87 18.07
CA GLN A 65 11.55 27.75 17.66
C GLN A 65 11.71 27.13 16.26
N PHE A 66 10.85 26.18 15.92
CA PHE A 66 10.80 25.57 14.61
C PHE A 66 10.38 26.57 13.53
N THR A 67 9.33 27.36 13.80
CA THR A 67 8.85 28.37 12.87
C THR A 67 9.95 29.39 12.56
N SER A 68 10.64 29.90 13.59
CA SER A 68 11.77 30.83 13.37
C SER A 68 12.95 30.19 12.63
N THR A 69 13.26 28.92 12.90
CA THR A 69 14.30 28.17 12.19
C THR A 69 13.94 28.02 10.70
N GLN A 70 12.68 27.72 10.39
CA GLN A 70 12.19 27.59 9.03
C GLN A 70 12.17 28.93 8.28
N THR A 71 11.78 30.02 8.94
CA THR A 71 11.85 31.38 8.34
C THR A 71 13.28 31.74 7.96
N LYS A 72 14.27 31.46 8.84
CA LYS A 72 15.69 31.70 8.52
C LYS A 72 16.18 30.86 7.34
N LYS A 73 15.80 29.57 7.29
CA LYS A 73 16.11 28.72 6.13
C LYS A 73 15.55 29.28 4.83
N LYS A 74 14.30 29.75 4.86
CA LYS A 74 13.65 30.39 3.69
C LYS A 74 14.42 31.64 3.27
N GLN A 75 14.82 32.49 4.21
CA GLN A 75 15.61 33.70 3.91
C GLN A 75 16.92 33.38 3.21
N LEU A 76 17.70 32.42 3.72
CA LEU A 76 18.97 32.01 3.10
C LEU A 76 18.78 31.51 1.67
N LEU A 77 17.70 30.78 1.39
CA LEU A 77 17.43 30.25 0.05
C LEU A 77 17.00 31.31 -0.97
N LEU A 78 16.55 32.48 -0.51
CA LEU A 78 16.17 33.59 -1.37
C LEU A 78 17.35 34.51 -1.70
N GLU A 79 18.51 34.30 -1.08
CA GLU A 79 19.73 35.05 -1.41
C GLU A 79 20.24 34.64 -2.80
N SER A 80 20.58 35.63 -3.65
CA SER A 80 20.97 35.40 -5.04
C SER A 80 22.15 34.45 -5.19
N ASP A 81 23.10 34.54 -4.26
CA ASP A 81 24.38 33.83 -4.32
C ASP A 81 24.35 32.54 -3.49
N PHE A 82 23.18 32.09 -3.02
CA PHE A 82 23.05 30.92 -2.16
C PHE A 82 23.70 29.67 -2.77
N PHE A 83 23.50 29.45 -4.07
CA PHE A 83 24.03 28.27 -4.75
C PHE A 83 25.54 28.34 -5.02
N ASP A 84 26.18 29.49 -4.85
CA ASP A 84 27.62 29.67 -5.08
C ASP A 84 28.39 29.87 -3.77
N ASN A 85 27.75 30.46 -2.77
CA ASN A 85 28.37 30.79 -1.48
C ASN A 85 28.37 29.59 -0.51
N GLN A 86 29.55 29.03 -0.27
CA GLN A 86 29.71 27.88 0.63
C GLN A 86 29.41 28.20 2.10
N GLY A 87 29.55 29.47 2.53
CA GLY A 87 29.16 29.93 3.87
C GLY A 87 27.66 29.82 4.12
N LEU A 88 26.85 30.33 3.18
CA LEU A 88 25.38 30.25 3.23
C LEU A 88 24.88 28.81 3.21
N LYS A 89 25.49 27.95 2.38
CA LYS A 89 25.20 26.50 2.36
C LYS A 89 25.47 25.84 3.71
N ASN A 90 26.59 26.15 4.35
CA ASN A 90 26.95 25.59 5.65
C ASN A 90 25.98 26.06 6.75
N GLU A 91 25.56 27.32 6.72
CA GLU A 91 24.54 27.83 7.65
C GLU A 91 23.18 27.15 7.44
N TYR A 92 22.78 26.98 6.18
CA TYR A 92 21.57 26.26 5.83
C TYR A 92 21.59 24.81 6.34
N ILE A 93 22.71 24.09 6.16
CA ILE A 93 22.89 22.72 6.67
C ILE A 93 22.79 22.67 8.20
N LYS A 94 23.34 23.67 8.90
CA LYS A 94 23.24 23.79 10.36
C LYS A 94 21.79 23.99 10.81
N LEU A 95 21.05 24.86 10.12
CA LEU A 95 19.63 25.08 10.39
C LEU A 95 18.78 23.85 10.05
N GLU A 96 19.11 23.11 8.99
CA GLU A 96 18.45 21.86 8.62
C GLU A 96 18.65 20.78 9.69
N LYS A 97 19.87 20.66 10.24
CA LYS A 97 20.13 19.76 11.37
C LYS A 97 19.30 20.14 12.59
N LYS A 98 19.23 21.43 12.92
CA LYS A 98 18.38 21.96 14.01
C LYS A 98 16.89 21.69 13.77
N ASN A 99 16.42 21.83 12.54
CA ASN A 99 15.04 21.53 12.15
C ASN A 99 14.69 20.05 12.41
N LYS A 100 15.58 19.14 11.99
CA LYS A 100 15.43 17.69 12.25
C LYS A 100 15.40 17.36 13.74
N GLU A 101 16.26 18.00 14.55
CA GLU A 101 16.26 17.83 16.01
C GLU A 101 14.96 18.32 16.65
N GLN A 102 14.39 19.45 16.20
CA GLN A 102 13.11 19.96 16.69
C GLN A 102 11.95 19.01 16.35
N ARG A 103 11.93 18.46 15.13
CA ARG A 103 10.94 17.43 14.75
C ARG A 103 11.09 16.18 15.61
N LYS A 104 12.31 15.74 15.89
CA LYS A 104 12.59 14.60 16.79
C LYS A 104 12.04 14.86 18.20
N LYS A 105 12.29 16.04 18.78
CA LYS A 105 11.74 16.44 20.09
C LYS A 105 10.21 16.38 20.12
N VAL A 106 9.53 16.82 19.06
CA VAL A 106 8.07 16.69 18.99
C VAL A 106 7.63 15.23 18.97
N LYS A 107 8.30 14.37 18.20
CA LYS A 107 7.99 12.92 18.21
C LYS A 107 8.19 12.30 19.58
N GLU A 108 9.22 12.70 20.32
CA GLU A 108 9.44 12.27 21.71
C GLU A 108 8.33 12.77 22.65
N LEU A 109 7.85 14.01 22.48
CA LEU A 109 6.71 14.53 23.25
C LEU A 109 5.40 13.77 22.92
N ILE A 110 5.20 13.36 21.66
CA ILE A 110 4.05 12.53 21.25
C ILE A 110 4.08 11.21 22.01
N LEU A 111 5.22 10.52 22.01
CA LEU A 111 5.37 9.23 22.68
C LEU A 111 5.26 9.33 24.21
N LYS A 112 5.74 10.43 24.81
CA LYS A 112 5.56 10.70 26.24
C LYS A 112 4.09 10.91 26.62
N ASN A 113 3.29 11.45 25.72
CA ASN A 113 1.86 11.64 25.93
C ASN A 113 1.08 10.33 25.71
N ASN A 114 1.42 9.60 24.65
CA ASN A 114 0.75 8.36 24.26
C ASN A 114 1.77 7.40 23.63
N ILE A 115 2.12 6.35 24.38
CA ILE A 115 3.15 5.36 23.98
C ILE A 115 2.74 4.62 22.71
N ASN A 116 1.42 4.46 22.48
CA ASN A 116 0.88 3.75 21.32
C ASN A 116 0.66 4.65 20.10
N ALA A 117 1.04 5.93 20.16
CA ALA A 117 0.84 6.85 19.04
C ALA A 117 1.84 6.59 17.91
N SER A 118 1.34 6.47 16.66
CA SER A 118 2.20 6.41 15.48
C SER A 118 2.90 7.75 15.26
N THR A 119 4.23 7.79 15.34
CA THR A 119 5.04 8.99 15.07
C THR A 119 5.47 9.15 13.61
N ASN A 120 5.17 8.16 12.77
CA ASN A 120 5.31 8.28 11.33
C ASN A 120 4.16 9.14 10.78
N ASP A 121 4.51 10.26 10.17
CA ASP A 121 3.56 11.26 9.67
C ASP A 121 3.70 11.52 8.16
N ARG A 122 4.49 10.67 7.47
CA ARG A 122 4.77 10.82 6.03
C ARG A 122 3.51 10.78 5.16
N ASP A 123 2.54 9.94 5.53
CA ASP A 123 1.29 9.76 4.77
C ASP A 123 0.41 11.03 4.81
N TYR A 124 0.61 11.88 5.81
CA TYR A 124 -0.15 13.11 5.99
C TYR A 124 0.44 14.31 5.22
N VAL A 125 1.65 14.20 4.66
CA VAL A 125 2.33 15.32 3.96
C VAL A 125 1.53 15.76 2.74
N PHE A 126 1.15 14.80 1.89
CA PHE A 126 0.35 15.07 0.69
C PHE A 126 -1.06 15.54 1.03
N ILE A 127 -1.70 14.90 2.00
CA ILE A 127 -3.05 15.26 2.45
C ILE A 127 -3.05 16.71 2.96
N THR A 128 -2.06 17.08 3.77
CA THR A 128 -1.91 18.44 4.30
C THR A 128 -1.67 19.45 3.17
N PHE A 129 -0.87 19.10 2.18
CA PHE A 129 -0.64 19.97 1.02
C PHE A 129 -1.93 20.23 0.25
N ILE A 130 -2.67 19.18 -0.07
CA ILE A 130 -3.95 19.24 -0.78
C ILE A 130 -4.94 20.13 -0.02
N ILE A 131 -5.16 19.86 1.26
CA ILE A 131 -6.21 20.53 2.04
C ILE A 131 -5.90 22.01 2.28
N ASN A 132 -4.63 22.37 2.50
CA ASN A 132 -4.27 23.73 2.93
C ASN A 132 -3.82 24.65 1.80
N HIS A 133 -3.37 24.11 0.67
CA HIS A 133 -2.74 24.91 -0.40
C HIS A 133 -3.46 24.83 -1.75
N LEU A 134 -4.41 23.91 -1.95
CA LEU A 134 -5.21 23.89 -3.18
C LEU A 134 -6.50 24.73 -3.06
N PRO A 135 -7.01 25.28 -4.18
CA PRO A 135 -8.31 25.94 -4.22
C PRO A 135 -9.43 24.99 -3.80
N LYS A 136 -10.43 25.49 -3.07
CA LYS A 136 -11.55 24.70 -2.53
C LYS A 136 -12.25 23.82 -3.58
N GLY A 137 -12.40 24.31 -4.82
CA GLY A 137 -12.97 23.53 -5.92
C GLY A 137 -12.13 22.34 -6.37
N ILE A 138 -10.80 22.49 -6.41
CA ILE A 138 -9.86 21.43 -6.80
C ILE A 138 -9.76 20.37 -5.70
N ILE A 139 -9.82 20.77 -4.43
CA ILE A 139 -9.86 19.83 -3.30
C ILE A 139 -11.08 18.92 -3.42
N GLY A 140 -12.26 19.49 -3.67
CA GLY A 140 -13.49 18.73 -3.87
C GLY A 140 -13.41 17.76 -5.05
N LEU A 141 -12.87 18.22 -6.18
CA LEU A 141 -12.65 17.38 -7.35
C LEU A 141 -11.68 16.22 -7.06
N LEU A 142 -10.57 16.49 -6.39
CA LEU A 142 -9.57 15.46 -6.08
C LEU A 142 -10.15 14.39 -5.15
N LEU A 143 -10.89 14.80 -4.10
CA LEU A 143 -11.59 13.86 -3.22
C LEU A 143 -12.60 13.03 -4.00
N ALA A 144 -13.38 13.64 -4.90
CA ALA A 144 -14.31 12.92 -5.76
C ALA A 144 -13.61 11.87 -6.64
N VAL A 145 -12.45 12.20 -7.23
CA VAL A 145 -11.66 11.26 -8.04
C VAL A 145 -11.11 10.11 -7.18
N ILE A 146 -10.61 10.39 -5.97
CA ILE A 146 -10.12 9.36 -5.05
C ILE A 146 -11.25 8.40 -4.66
N PHE A 147 -12.43 8.93 -4.29
CA PHE A 147 -13.58 8.11 -3.98
C PHE A 147 -14.06 7.31 -5.19
N ALA A 148 -14.14 7.91 -6.38
CA ALA A 148 -14.54 7.22 -7.60
C ALA A 148 -13.57 6.07 -7.94
N ALA A 149 -12.26 6.30 -7.83
CA ALA A 149 -11.25 5.27 -8.06
C ALA A 149 -11.36 4.12 -7.03
N ALA A 150 -11.50 4.45 -5.74
CA ALA A 150 -11.67 3.47 -4.67
C ALA A 150 -12.97 2.66 -4.84
N MET A 151 -14.09 3.31 -5.15
CA MET A 151 -15.37 2.66 -5.41
C MET A 151 -15.31 1.75 -6.64
N SER A 152 -14.61 2.17 -7.70
CA SER A 152 -14.43 1.35 -8.90
C SER A 152 -13.63 0.07 -8.62
N SER A 153 -12.54 0.14 -7.84
CA SER A 153 -11.74 -1.04 -7.47
C SER A 153 -12.54 -1.98 -6.58
N THR A 154 -13.16 -1.44 -5.53
CA THR A 154 -13.93 -2.23 -4.55
C THR A 154 -15.16 -2.89 -5.18
N ALA A 155 -15.87 -2.22 -6.09
CA ALA A 155 -16.95 -2.82 -6.84
C ALA A 155 -16.48 -4.00 -7.72
N SER A 156 -15.33 -3.86 -8.38
CA SER A 156 -14.76 -4.93 -9.19
C SER A 156 -14.33 -6.14 -8.35
N GLU A 157 -13.70 -5.89 -7.19
CA GLU A 157 -13.26 -6.95 -6.26
C GLU A 157 -14.45 -7.70 -5.64
N LEU A 158 -15.47 -6.97 -5.15
CA LEU A 158 -16.69 -7.58 -4.60
C LEU A 158 -17.45 -8.38 -5.65
N ASN A 159 -17.53 -7.87 -6.88
CA ASN A 159 -18.16 -8.58 -7.99
C ASN A 159 -17.38 -9.85 -8.36
N ALA A 160 -16.04 -9.80 -8.37
CA ALA A 160 -15.21 -10.98 -8.62
C ALA A 160 -15.39 -12.04 -7.53
N LEU A 161 -15.34 -11.66 -6.24
CA LEU A 161 -15.57 -12.57 -5.11
C LEU A 161 -16.96 -13.20 -5.15
N SER A 162 -17.98 -12.38 -5.45
CA SER A 162 -19.36 -12.84 -5.64
C SER A 162 -19.48 -13.84 -6.79
N ALA A 163 -18.87 -13.55 -7.94
CA ALA A 163 -18.89 -14.42 -9.11
C ALA A 163 -18.19 -15.76 -8.85
N THR A 164 -17.00 -15.74 -8.25
CA THR A 164 -16.27 -16.96 -7.85
C THR A 164 -17.10 -17.79 -6.86
N THR A 165 -17.68 -17.15 -5.83
CA THR A 165 -18.55 -17.84 -4.85
C THR A 165 -19.78 -18.44 -5.52
N LEU A 166 -20.43 -17.69 -6.42
CA LEU A 166 -21.63 -18.13 -7.12
C LEU A 166 -21.35 -19.29 -8.08
N ILE A 167 -20.34 -19.14 -8.94
CA ILE A 167 -20.09 -20.07 -10.04
C ILE A 167 -19.37 -21.32 -9.53
N ASP A 168 -18.29 -21.13 -8.77
CA ASP A 168 -17.39 -22.24 -8.40
C ASP A 168 -17.89 -23.03 -7.20
N LEU A 169 -18.58 -22.38 -6.26
CA LEU A 169 -19.12 -23.02 -5.06
C LEU A 169 -20.63 -23.27 -5.18
N TYR A 170 -21.45 -22.23 -5.33
CA TYR A 170 -22.90 -22.36 -5.21
C TYR A 170 -23.53 -23.13 -6.39
N LYS A 171 -23.31 -22.69 -7.62
CA LYS A 171 -23.88 -23.28 -8.84
C LYS A 171 -23.37 -24.70 -9.08
N ARG A 172 -22.12 -24.98 -8.70
CA ARG A 172 -21.54 -26.33 -8.77
C ARG A 172 -22.25 -27.33 -7.85
N HIS A 173 -22.66 -26.92 -6.64
CA HIS A 173 -23.36 -27.80 -5.68
C HIS A 173 -24.89 -27.77 -5.83
N LYS A 174 -25.46 -26.70 -6.39
CA LYS A 174 -26.89 -26.54 -6.67
C LYS A 174 -27.11 -26.19 -8.17
N PRO A 175 -26.90 -27.16 -9.07
CA PRO A 175 -27.14 -26.97 -10.49
C PRO A 175 -28.64 -26.86 -10.82
N ASN A 176 -28.95 -26.40 -12.03
CA ASN A 176 -30.30 -26.38 -12.65
C ASN A 176 -31.32 -25.41 -12.03
N LEU A 177 -30.88 -24.33 -11.40
CA LEU A 177 -31.76 -23.24 -10.99
C LEU A 177 -31.91 -22.20 -12.12
N THR A 178 -32.94 -21.35 -12.03
CA THR A 178 -33.20 -20.32 -13.03
C THR A 178 -32.10 -19.25 -13.03
N GLN A 179 -31.87 -18.60 -14.18
CA GLN A 179 -30.89 -17.50 -14.25
C GLN A 179 -31.21 -16.37 -13.27
N ILE A 180 -32.50 -16.06 -13.08
CA ILE A 180 -32.99 -15.07 -12.12
C ILE A 180 -32.56 -15.42 -10.70
N HIS A 181 -32.64 -16.70 -10.33
CA HIS A 181 -32.17 -17.17 -9.02
C HIS A 181 -30.67 -16.94 -8.85
N TYR A 182 -29.86 -17.27 -9.85
CA TYR A 182 -28.41 -17.05 -9.79
C TYR A 182 -28.04 -15.57 -9.70
N VAL A 183 -28.76 -14.67 -10.39
CA VAL A 183 -28.57 -13.22 -10.26
C VAL A 183 -28.92 -12.74 -8.85
N ASN A 184 -30.02 -13.23 -8.27
CA ASN A 184 -30.39 -12.88 -6.90
C ASN A 184 -29.35 -13.41 -5.89
N MET A 185 -28.81 -14.61 -6.10
CA MET A 185 -27.73 -15.15 -5.27
C MET A 185 -26.40 -14.39 -5.43
N ALA A 186 -26.04 -13.94 -6.63
CA ALA A 186 -24.92 -13.01 -6.80
C ALA A 186 -25.10 -11.73 -5.96
N LYS A 187 -26.30 -11.15 -5.93
CA LYS A 187 -26.55 -9.95 -5.08
C LYS A 187 -26.36 -10.26 -3.59
N VAL A 188 -26.85 -11.41 -3.12
CA VAL A 188 -26.66 -11.85 -1.74
C VAL A 188 -25.19 -12.09 -1.41
N PHE A 189 -24.43 -12.76 -2.27
CA PHE A 189 -22.99 -12.97 -2.05
C PHE A 189 -22.20 -11.66 -2.10
N THR A 190 -22.59 -10.72 -2.96
CA THR A 190 -21.98 -9.38 -2.99
C THR A 190 -22.19 -8.66 -1.65
N LEU A 191 -23.41 -8.71 -1.10
CA LEU A 191 -23.72 -8.14 0.21
C LEU A 191 -22.94 -8.84 1.33
N MET A 192 -22.88 -10.17 1.33
CA MET A 192 -22.12 -10.97 2.30
C MET A 192 -20.64 -10.58 2.31
N TRP A 193 -19.98 -10.52 1.15
CA TRP A 193 -18.59 -10.10 1.03
C TRP A 193 -18.38 -8.63 1.43
N GLY A 194 -19.34 -7.75 1.11
CA GLY A 194 -19.33 -6.36 1.56
C GLY A 194 -19.35 -6.24 3.08
N ILE A 195 -20.18 -7.02 3.78
CA ILE A 195 -20.22 -7.06 5.25
C ILE A 195 -18.89 -7.55 5.82
N ILE A 196 -18.32 -8.63 5.26
CA ILE A 196 -17.01 -9.17 5.68
C ILE A 196 -15.93 -8.10 5.51
N ALA A 197 -15.92 -7.39 4.38
CA ALA A 197 -14.96 -6.31 4.13
C ALA A 197 -15.11 -5.15 5.12
N ILE A 198 -16.34 -4.76 5.49
CA ILE A 198 -16.58 -3.72 6.50
C ILE A 198 -16.05 -4.16 7.88
N ILE A 199 -16.30 -5.40 8.30
CA ILE A 199 -15.79 -5.94 9.57
C ILE A 199 -14.26 -5.92 9.59
N PHE A 200 -13.62 -6.30 8.49
CA PHE A 200 -12.17 -6.23 8.36
C PHE A 200 -11.65 -4.80 8.42
N ALA A 201 -12.31 -3.85 7.71
CA ALA A 201 -11.93 -2.44 7.72
C ALA A 201 -12.04 -1.80 9.12
N LEU A 202 -13.07 -2.16 9.89
CA LEU A 202 -13.24 -1.71 11.28
C LEU A 202 -12.13 -2.24 12.21
N SER A 203 -11.48 -3.34 11.84
CA SER A 203 -10.35 -3.94 12.56
C SER A 203 -9.00 -3.32 12.16
N GLY A 204 -8.99 -2.27 11.33
CA GLY A 204 -7.78 -1.74 10.66
C GLY A 204 -6.66 -1.22 11.55
N ASN A 205 -6.89 -0.99 12.85
CA ASN A 205 -5.83 -0.59 13.78
C ASN A 205 -4.82 -1.71 14.10
N LEU A 206 -5.05 -2.94 13.62
CA LEU A 206 -4.18 -4.08 13.86
C LEU A 206 -2.88 -4.07 13.02
N PHE A 207 -2.79 -3.24 11.98
CA PHE A 207 -1.70 -3.29 11.01
C PHE A 207 -1.02 -1.94 10.82
N GLU A 208 0.30 -1.89 11.03
CA GLU A 208 1.10 -0.66 10.84
C GLU A 208 1.28 -0.28 9.36
N ASN A 209 1.32 -1.28 8.47
CA ASN A 209 1.49 -1.07 7.03
C ASN A 209 0.62 -2.03 6.20
N LEU A 210 -0.52 -1.53 5.72
CA LEU A 210 -1.48 -2.30 4.92
C LEU A 210 -0.89 -2.78 3.59
N ILE A 211 -0.02 -1.99 2.95
CA ILE A 211 0.62 -2.38 1.69
C ILE A 211 1.53 -3.59 1.90
N GLN A 212 2.29 -3.58 3.00
CA GLN A 212 3.14 -4.71 3.38
C GLN A 212 2.30 -5.96 3.66
N LEU A 213 1.20 -5.84 4.39
CA LEU A 213 0.30 -6.97 4.69
C LEU A 213 -0.22 -7.62 3.40
N VAL A 214 -0.74 -6.81 2.46
CA VAL A 214 -1.25 -7.32 1.18
C VAL A 214 -0.15 -8.02 0.39
N ASN A 215 1.06 -7.48 0.38
CA ASN A 215 2.19 -8.12 -0.30
C ASN A 215 2.63 -9.44 0.36
N ILE A 216 2.55 -9.55 1.69
CA ILE A 216 2.85 -10.79 2.41
C ILE A 216 1.81 -11.85 2.04
N ILE A 217 0.51 -11.53 2.16
CA ILE A 217 -0.58 -12.45 1.80
C ILE A 217 -0.44 -12.88 0.33
N GLY A 218 -0.24 -11.92 -0.56
CA GLY A 218 0.00 -12.21 -1.97
C GLY A 218 1.20 -13.13 -2.17
N SER A 219 2.31 -12.90 -1.45
CA SER A 219 3.52 -13.70 -1.64
C SER A 219 3.42 -15.15 -1.14
N ILE A 220 2.56 -15.41 -0.16
CA ILE A 220 2.29 -16.76 0.34
C ILE A 220 1.51 -17.56 -0.72
N PHE A 221 0.44 -16.99 -1.28
CA PHE A 221 -0.48 -17.74 -2.16
C PHE A 221 -0.18 -17.63 -3.67
N TYR A 222 0.29 -16.48 -4.16
CA TYR A 222 0.41 -16.23 -5.60
C TYR A 222 1.47 -17.10 -6.26
N GLY A 223 2.54 -17.46 -5.54
CA GLY A 223 3.58 -18.36 -6.06
C GLY A 223 3.03 -19.71 -6.49
N THR A 224 2.24 -20.36 -5.63
CA THR A 224 1.62 -21.66 -5.90
C THR A 224 0.62 -21.56 -7.06
N ILE A 225 -0.23 -20.53 -7.06
CA ILE A 225 -1.22 -20.29 -8.12
C ILE A 225 -0.53 -20.09 -9.47
N LEU A 226 0.54 -19.29 -9.52
CA LEU A 226 1.34 -19.09 -10.73
C LEU A 226 1.92 -20.41 -11.23
N GLY A 227 2.44 -21.26 -10.34
CA GLY A 227 2.91 -22.60 -10.68
C GLY A 227 1.87 -23.46 -11.38
N ILE A 228 0.63 -23.48 -10.86
CA ILE A 228 -0.51 -24.19 -11.47
C ILE A 228 -0.77 -23.65 -12.89
N PHE A 229 -0.83 -22.34 -13.06
CA PHE A 229 -1.08 -21.72 -14.36
C PHE A 229 0.05 -22.01 -15.36
N LEU A 230 1.31 -21.96 -14.94
CA LEU A 230 2.44 -22.27 -15.81
C LEU A 230 2.42 -23.72 -16.29
N ILE A 231 2.07 -24.67 -15.41
CA ILE A 231 1.90 -26.07 -15.81
C ILE A 231 0.76 -26.20 -16.81
N ALA A 232 -0.39 -25.59 -16.54
CA ALA A 232 -1.57 -25.67 -17.43
C ALA A 232 -1.30 -25.10 -18.84
N ILE A 233 -0.50 -24.04 -18.94
CA ILE A 233 -0.17 -23.39 -20.22
C ILE A 233 0.98 -24.10 -20.95
N PHE A 234 2.10 -24.33 -20.26
CA PHE A 234 3.37 -24.75 -20.88
C PHE A 234 3.64 -26.25 -20.76
N VAL A 235 3.08 -26.93 -19.75
CA VAL A 235 3.36 -28.34 -19.45
C VAL A 235 2.07 -29.16 -19.46
N LYS A 236 1.39 -29.16 -20.61
CA LYS A 236 0.11 -29.87 -20.84
C LYS A 236 0.16 -31.39 -20.67
N LYS A 237 1.34 -31.96 -20.40
CA LYS A 237 1.55 -33.40 -20.15
C LYS A 237 1.23 -33.82 -18.72
N ILE A 238 1.11 -32.87 -17.78
CA ILE A 238 0.80 -33.18 -16.38
C ILE A 238 -0.71 -33.15 -16.18
N GLY A 239 -1.26 -34.21 -15.56
CA GLY A 239 -2.68 -34.32 -15.24
C GLY A 239 -3.11 -33.43 -14.08
N SER A 240 -4.42 -33.25 -13.91
CA SER A 240 -4.99 -32.40 -12.85
C SER A 240 -4.69 -32.90 -11.43
N ASN A 241 -4.68 -34.21 -11.21
CA ASN A 241 -4.48 -34.78 -9.87
C ASN A 241 -3.06 -34.53 -9.34
N PRO A 242 -1.97 -34.78 -10.10
CA PRO A 242 -0.62 -34.39 -9.70
C PRO A 242 -0.46 -32.92 -9.35
N VAL A 243 -1.04 -32.03 -10.16
CA VAL A 243 -0.99 -30.58 -9.93
C VAL A 243 -1.70 -30.21 -8.63
N PHE A 244 -2.85 -30.82 -8.34
CA PHE A 244 -3.60 -30.58 -7.12
C PHE A 244 -2.81 -30.96 -5.86
N PHE A 245 -2.24 -32.17 -5.80
CA PHE A 245 -1.45 -32.60 -4.65
C PHE A 245 -0.15 -31.80 -4.52
N ALA A 246 0.51 -31.49 -5.64
CA ALA A 246 1.71 -30.66 -5.64
C ALA A 246 1.43 -29.25 -5.12
N ALA A 247 0.29 -28.64 -5.48
CA ALA A 247 -0.11 -27.34 -4.98
C ALA A 247 -0.30 -27.35 -3.47
N ILE A 248 -1.00 -28.35 -2.92
CA ILE A 248 -1.19 -28.47 -1.45
C ILE A 248 0.14 -28.61 -0.73
N ILE A 249 1.03 -29.50 -1.21
CA ILE A 249 2.33 -29.72 -0.59
C ILE A 249 3.19 -28.44 -0.67
N SER A 250 3.20 -27.77 -1.83
CA SER A 250 3.95 -26.54 -2.02
C SER A 250 3.45 -25.42 -1.12
N GLU A 251 2.13 -25.28 -0.96
CA GLU A 251 1.52 -24.29 -0.08
C GLU A 251 1.91 -24.50 1.38
N LEU A 252 1.87 -25.75 1.86
CA LEU A 252 2.30 -26.08 3.22
C LEU A 252 3.79 -25.76 3.45
N ILE A 253 4.64 -26.01 2.45
CA ILE A 253 6.07 -25.67 2.52
C ILE A 253 6.25 -24.15 2.55
N VAL A 254 5.55 -23.40 1.69
CA VAL A 254 5.63 -21.93 1.65
C VAL A 254 5.18 -21.30 2.97
N ILE A 255 4.06 -21.76 3.53
CA ILE A 255 3.59 -21.32 4.85
C ILE A 255 4.64 -21.62 5.93
N SER A 256 5.25 -22.81 5.90
CA SER A 256 6.30 -23.19 6.85
C SER A 256 7.54 -22.29 6.72
N LEU A 257 7.99 -22.01 5.49
CA LEU A 257 9.12 -21.12 5.22
C LEU A 257 8.86 -19.68 5.67
N TYR A 258 7.62 -19.20 5.56
CA TYR A 258 7.22 -17.90 6.07
C TYR A 258 7.35 -17.84 7.61
N TYR A 259 6.89 -18.87 8.33
CA TYR A 259 7.03 -18.92 9.80
C TYR A 259 8.47 -19.07 10.27
N LEU A 260 9.34 -19.69 9.48
CA LEU A 260 10.76 -19.85 9.79
C LEU A 260 11.59 -18.59 9.50
N ASP A 261 11.00 -17.57 8.88
CA ASP A 261 11.62 -16.28 8.52
C ASP A 261 12.97 -16.42 7.79
N PHE A 262 13.13 -17.48 6.99
CA PHE A 262 14.40 -17.80 6.35
C PHE A 262 14.69 -16.91 5.13
N PHE A 263 13.63 -16.41 4.47
CA PHE A 263 13.71 -15.58 3.27
C PHE A 263 12.77 -14.38 3.37
N GLY A 264 13.14 -13.27 2.72
CA GLY A 264 12.22 -12.14 2.56
C GLY A 264 10.95 -12.58 1.82
N TYR A 265 9.78 -12.13 2.29
CA TYR A 265 8.47 -12.62 1.85
C TYR A 265 8.27 -12.64 0.33
N LEU A 266 8.88 -11.71 -0.42
CA LEU A 266 8.78 -11.68 -1.90
C LEU A 266 9.36 -12.93 -2.58
N TRP A 267 10.37 -13.57 -1.99
CA TRP A 267 10.99 -14.80 -2.52
C TRP A 267 10.05 -16.01 -2.43
N LEU A 268 9.06 -15.98 -1.53
CA LEU A 268 8.07 -17.04 -1.40
C LEU A 268 7.29 -17.26 -2.71
N ASN A 269 7.09 -16.21 -3.51
CA ASN A 269 6.49 -16.34 -4.83
C ASN A 269 7.29 -17.27 -5.75
N VAL A 270 8.59 -17.02 -5.86
CA VAL A 270 9.50 -17.79 -6.74
C VAL A 270 9.60 -19.23 -6.24
N ILE A 271 9.77 -19.38 -4.93
CA ILE A 271 9.87 -20.69 -4.27
C ILE A 271 8.58 -21.49 -4.48
N GLY A 272 7.42 -20.90 -4.21
CA GLY A 272 6.11 -21.56 -4.37
C GLY A 272 5.86 -21.99 -5.81
N THR A 273 6.20 -21.15 -6.79
CA THR A 273 6.10 -21.52 -8.22
C THR A 273 7.00 -22.70 -8.56
N PHE A 274 8.27 -22.65 -8.15
CA PHE A 274 9.24 -23.70 -8.45
C PHE A 274 8.89 -25.04 -7.78
N LEU A 275 8.46 -24.99 -6.51
CA LEU A 275 8.01 -26.15 -5.75
C LEU A 275 6.80 -26.81 -6.44
N THR A 276 5.81 -25.99 -6.81
CA THR A 276 4.58 -26.50 -7.46
C THR A 276 4.91 -27.23 -8.76
N ILE A 277 5.78 -26.64 -9.59
CA ILE A 277 6.21 -27.26 -10.85
C ILE A 277 7.00 -28.54 -10.59
N SER A 278 8.01 -28.48 -9.73
CA SER A 278 8.93 -29.61 -9.47
C SER A 278 8.19 -30.80 -8.85
N ILE A 279 7.36 -30.56 -7.84
CA ILE A 279 6.58 -31.59 -7.16
C ILE A 279 5.55 -32.19 -8.12
N SER A 280 4.92 -31.38 -8.98
CA SER A 280 3.97 -31.89 -10.00
C SER A 280 4.65 -32.87 -10.97
N PHE A 281 5.86 -32.57 -11.44
CA PHE A 281 6.62 -33.49 -12.29
C PHE A 281 6.98 -34.79 -11.57
N ILE A 282 7.40 -34.71 -10.31
CA ILE A 282 7.75 -35.87 -9.48
C ILE A 282 6.52 -36.77 -9.29
N ILE A 283 5.37 -36.18 -8.91
CA ILE A 283 4.13 -36.92 -8.67
C ILE A 283 3.62 -37.56 -9.98
N GLN A 284 3.63 -36.82 -11.09
CA GLN A 284 3.23 -37.36 -12.39
C GLN A 284 4.09 -38.57 -12.76
N LYS A 285 5.43 -38.45 -12.69
CA LYS A 285 6.35 -39.52 -13.07
C LYS A 285 6.25 -40.75 -12.16
N SER A 286 5.95 -40.54 -10.87
CA SER A 286 5.92 -41.60 -9.87
C SER A 286 4.58 -42.37 -9.85
N ILE A 287 3.46 -41.65 -9.93
CA ILE A 287 2.13 -42.21 -9.63
C ILE A 287 1.28 -42.39 -10.90
N TYR A 288 1.47 -41.57 -11.92
CA TYR A 288 0.61 -41.53 -13.11
C TYR A 288 1.46 -41.71 -14.37
N LYS A 289 1.81 -42.97 -14.65
CA LYS A 289 2.61 -43.35 -15.83
C LYS A 289 1.80 -43.26 -17.12
#